data_AF-A0A946KRN2-F1
#
_entry.id   AF-A0A946KRN2-F1
#
_cell.length_a   1.000
_cell.length_b   1.000
_cell.length_c   1.000
_cell.angle_alpha   90.00
_cell.angle_beta   90.00
_cell.angle_gamma   90.00
#
_symmetry.space_group_name_H-M   'P 1'
#
loop_
_entity.id
_entity.type
_entity.pdbx_description
1 polymer ?
#
loop_
_entity_poly.entity_id
_entity_poly.type
_entity_poly.pdbx_seq_one_letter_code
_entity_poly.pdbx_strand_id
1 'polypeptide(L)'
;GYRNRLATAHRVAAVTGACLVTPKSLWTELGGMDEAFAVAYNDVDYCLQVRQAGHQVMWTPYAELIHHESVSRGYDEHPKEGDRLAREAGLLQQRWADSFADDPAYSPNLTWEDTNFSLSDNPRTTPPWRTVR
;
A
#
# COMPACT_ATOMS: atom_id res chain seq x y z
N GLY A 1 8.58 12.37 10.76
CA GLY A 1 8.50 11.36 9.67
C GLY A 1 9.65 11.56 8.69
N TYR A 2 10.13 10.49 8.05
CA TYR A 2 11.22 10.55 7.07
C TYR A 2 10.98 11.64 6.02
N ARG A 3 11.96 12.53 5.83
CA ARG A 3 11.92 13.66 4.88
C ARG A 3 10.60 14.46 4.90
N ASN A 4 10.08 14.79 6.09
CA ASN A 4 8.82 15.53 6.27
C ASN A 4 7.57 14.88 5.65
N ARG A 5 7.59 13.58 5.32
CA ARG A 5 6.43 12.89 4.71
C ARG A 5 5.14 13.00 5.52
N LEU A 6 5.22 13.13 6.85
CA LEU A 6 4.05 13.29 7.72
C LEU A 6 3.46 14.70 7.73
N ALA A 7 4.10 15.67 7.07
CA ALA A 7 3.66 17.06 7.06
C ALA A 7 3.40 17.58 5.63
N THR A 8 3.48 16.72 4.61
CA THR A 8 3.37 17.13 3.22
C THR A 8 2.54 16.15 2.44
N ALA A 9 1.58 16.65 1.66
CA ALA A 9 0.81 15.82 0.75
C ALA A 9 1.74 15.23 -0.33
N HIS A 10 1.67 13.91 -0.53
CA HIS A 10 2.57 13.21 -1.44
C HIS A 10 1.92 11.95 -2.01
N ARG A 11 2.46 11.47 -3.13
CA ARG A 11 2.03 10.22 -3.74
C ARG A 11 2.47 9.04 -2.87
N VAL A 12 1.59 8.06 -2.74
CA VAL A 12 1.85 6.79 -2.07
C VAL A 12 1.36 5.63 -2.93
N ALA A 13 1.83 4.41 -2.65
CA ALA A 13 1.33 3.23 -3.33
C ALA A 13 -0.12 2.91 -2.97
N ALA A 14 -0.47 3.08 -1.68
CA ALA A 14 -1.79 2.84 -1.13
C ALA A 14 -2.01 3.67 0.14
N VAL A 15 -3.27 3.85 0.51
CA VAL A 15 -3.71 4.40 1.81
C VAL A 15 -4.68 3.42 2.46
N THR A 16 -4.83 3.50 3.78
CA THR A 16 -5.78 2.64 4.49
C THR A 16 -7.23 3.00 4.16
N GLY A 17 -8.09 1.99 4.06
CA GLY A 17 -9.54 2.15 3.92
C GLY A 17 -10.20 2.88 5.09
N ALA A 18 -9.55 2.96 6.26
CA ALA A 18 -10.07 3.70 7.41
C ALA A 18 -10.21 5.21 7.16
N CYS A 19 -9.41 5.76 6.24
CA CYS A 19 -9.46 7.17 5.84
C CYS A 19 -9.16 7.29 4.35
N LEU A 20 -10.10 6.85 3.52
CA LEU A 20 -10.01 6.87 2.06
C LEU A 20 -11.21 7.63 1.47
N VAL A 21 -10.91 8.50 0.51
CA VAL A 21 -11.93 9.15 -0.34
C VAL A 21 -11.55 8.96 -1.80
N THR A 22 -12.54 8.68 -2.64
CA THR A 22 -12.36 8.44 -4.08
C THR A 22 -13.54 9.02 -4.86
N PRO A 23 -13.34 9.54 -6.09
CA PRO A 23 -14.45 9.98 -6.92
C PRO A 23 -15.43 8.85 -7.20
N LYS A 24 -16.74 9.14 -7.08
CA LYS A 24 -17.79 8.14 -7.36
C LYS A 24 -17.68 7.55 -8.77
N SER A 25 -17.31 8.36 -9.76
CA SER A 25 -17.12 7.90 -11.14
C SER A 25 -16.01 6.85 -11.24
N LEU A 26 -14.88 7.09 -10.58
CA LEU A 26 -13.74 6.16 -10.54
C LEU A 26 -14.08 4.89 -9.76
N TRP A 27 -14.81 5.01 -8.65
CA TRP A 27 -15.32 3.85 -7.91
C TRP A 27 -16.18 2.95 -8.80
N THR A 28 -17.13 3.53 -9.52
CA THR A 28 -17.99 2.79 -10.45
C THR A 28 -17.21 2.19 -11.62
N GLU A 29 -16.25 2.93 -12.18
CA GLU A 29 -15.41 2.47 -13.29
C GLU A 29 -14.58 1.24 -12.91
N LEU A 30 -13.99 1.25 -11.71
CA LEU A 30 -13.15 0.15 -11.23
C LEU A 30 -13.94 -0.99 -10.58
N GLY A 31 -15.26 -0.86 -10.44
CA GLY A 31 -16.10 -1.86 -9.77
C GLY A 31 -15.96 -1.92 -8.25
N GLY A 32 -15.33 -0.91 -7.63
CA GLY A 32 -15.15 -0.82 -6.18
C GLY A 32 -14.05 -1.75 -5.64
N MET A 33 -14.19 -2.13 -4.35
CA MET A 33 -13.28 -3.08 -3.70
C MET A 33 -13.70 -4.51 -4.01
N ASP A 34 -12.72 -5.37 -4.31
CA ASP A 34 -12.94 -6.78 -4.62
C ASP A 34 -13.28 -7.58 -3.34
N GLU A 35 -14.45 -8.22 -3.34
CA GLU A 35 -14.95 -9.02 -2.22
C GLU A 35 -14.08 -10.27 -1.92
N ALA A 36 -13.17 -10.65 -2.81
CA ALA A 36 -12.17 -11.68 -2.53
C ALA A 36 -11.20 -11.30 -1.38
N PHE A 37 -11.04 -9.99 -1.14
CA PHE A 37 -10.36 -9.38 0.01
C PHE A 37 -11.41 -8.95 1.04
N ALA A 38 -11.98 -9.90 1.77
CA ALA A 38 -13.13 -9.63 2.61
C ALA A 38 -12.78 -8.78 3.85
N VAL A 39 -11.55 -8.90 4.35
CA VAL A 39 -11.14 -8.26 5.61
C VAL A 39 -9.80 -7.54 5.50
N ALA A 40 -8.81 -8.15 4.84
CA ALA A 40 -7.47 -7.58 4.72
C ALA A 40 -7.15 -7.25 3.26
N TYR A 41 -6.34 -6.21 3.07
CA TYR A 41 -5.75 -5.80 1.79
C TYR A 41 -6.72 -5.31 0.71
N ASN A 42 -8.02 -5.18 1.00
CA ASN A 42 -9.01 -4.64 0.06
C ASN A 42 -8.71 -3.20 -0.35
N ASP A 43 -8.19 -2.41 0.59
CA ASP A 43 -7.75 -1.03 0.37
C ASP A 43 -6.46 -0.96 -0.47
N VAL A 44 -5.51 -1.86 -0.21
CA VAL A 44 -4.28 -1.99 -1.01
C VAL A 44 -4.59 -2.42 -2.44
N ASP A 45 -5.40 -3.46 -2.62
CA ASP A 45 -5.83 -3.94 -3.94
C ASP A 45 -6.54 -2.82 -4.72
N TYR A 46 -7.51 -2.13 -4.12
CA TYR A 46 -8.19 -1.00 -4.77
C TYR A 46 -7.22 0.14 -5.14
N CYS A 47 -6.29 0.49 -4.27
CA CYS A 47 -5.26 1.51 -4.58
C CYS A 47 -4.37 1.10 -5.76
N LEU A 48 -4.03 -0.19 -5.87
CA LEU A 48 -3.26 -0.71 -7.00
C LEU A 48 -4.08 -0.72 -8.30
N GLN A 49 -5.37 -1.03 -8.24
CA GLN A 49 -6.29 -0.89 -9.38
C GLN A 49 -6.37 0.58 -9.87
N VAL A 50 -6.54 1.52 -8.93
CA VAL A 50 -6.54 2.97 -9.23
C VAL A 50 -5.25 3.37 -9.96
N ARG A 51 -4.10 2.89 -9.50
CA ARG A 51 -2.81 3.14 -10.16
C ARG A 51 -2.72 2.50 -11.54
N GLN A 52 -3.19 1.26 -11.69
CA GLN A 52 -3.20 0.56 -12.98
C GLN A 52 -4.08 1.28 -14.02
N ALA A 53 -5.16 1.93 -13.58
CA ALA A 53 -6.01 2.79 -14.41
C ALA A 53 -5.38 4.16 -14.74
N GLY A 54 -4.14 4.42 -14.33
CA GLY A 54 -3.40 5.65 -14.63
C GLY A 54 -3.65 6.80 -13.65
N HIS A 55 -4.39 6.56 -12.56
CA HIS A 55 -4.61 7.55 -11.50
C HIS A 55 -3.53 7.49 -10.41
N GLN A 56 -3.59 8.45 -9.49
CA GLN A 56 -2.61 8.59 -8.42
C GLN A 56 -3.29 8.46 -7.06
N VAL A 57 -2.63 7.77 -6.14
CA VAL A 57 -3.04 7.72 -4.74
C VAL A 57 -2.25 8.78 -3.97
N MET A 58 -2.97 9.70 -3.34
CA MET A 58 -2.41 10.83 -2.60
C MET A 58 -2.66 10.65 -1.12
N TRP A 59 -1.60 10.73 -0.32
CA TRP A 59 -1.70 10.91 1.12
C TRP A 59 -1.71 12.40 1.45
N THR A 60 -2.53 12.82 2.41
CA THR A 60 -2.62 14.22 2.86
C THR A 60 -2.60 14.30 4.39
N PRO A 61 -1.79 15.20 4.98
CA PRO A 61 -1.79 15.41 6.43
C PRO A 61 -3.01 16.21 6.92
N TYR A 62 -3.80 16.79 6.00
CA TYR A 62 -4.86 17.74 6.36
C TYR A 62 -6.22 17.08 6.65
N ALA A 63 -6.33 15.76 6.46
CA ALA A 63 -7.51 14.99 6.79
C ALA A 63 -7.17 14.02 7.93
N GLU A 64 -7.72 14.29 9.12
CA GLU A 64 -7.41 13.55 10.34
C GLU A 64 -8.65 12.86 10.88
N LEU A 65 -8.59 11.52 10.97
CA LEU A 65 -9.61 10.68 11.59
C LEU A 65 -8.94 9.81 12.66
N ILE A 66 -9.62 9.63 13.79
CA ILE A 66 -9.17 8.70 14.83
C ILE A 66 -9.73 7.32 14.49
N HIS A 67 -8.85 6.39 14.16
CA HIS A 67 -9.21 4.99 13.94
C HIS A 67 -8.89 4.17 15.18
N HIS A 68 -9.92 3.69 15.87
CA HIS A 68 -9.74 2.76 16.99
C HIS A 68 -9.55 1.34 16.42
N GLU A 69 -8.30 1.01 16.13
CA GLU A 69 -7.94 -0.23 15.45
C GLU A 69 -8.50 -1.48 16.14
N SER A 70 -8.96 -2.43 15.33
CA SER A 70 -9.42 -3.76 15.74
C SER A 70 -10.61 -3.79 16.71
N VAL A 71 -11.31 -2.67 16.95
CA VAL A 71 -12.47 -2.64 17.86
C VAL A 71 -13.67 -3.41 17.32
N SER A 72 -13.94 -3.36 16.01
CA SER A 72 -15.04 -4.09 15.38
C SER A 72 -14.65 -5.49 14.89
N ARG A 73 -13.37 -5.68 14.54
CA ARG A 73 -12.84 -6.94 14.01
C ARG A 73 -12.39 -7.91 15.11
N GLY A 74 -11.87 -7.41 16.23
CA GLY A 74 -11.03 -8.19 17.13
C GLY A 74 -9.60 -8.36 16.59
N TYR A 75 -8.75 -9.01 17.39
CA TYR A 75 -7.45 -9.49 16.92
C TYR A 75 -7.65 -10.81 16.18
N ASP A 76 -6.86 -11.05 15.13
CA ASP A 76 -6.85 -12.31 14.38
C ASP A 76 -6.20 -13.44 15.21
N GLU A 77 -6.79 -13.75 16.37
CA GLU A 77 -6.30 -14.72 17.35
C GLU A 77 -6.86 -16.12 17.10
N HIS A 78 -7.88 -16.26 16.24
CA HIS A 78 -8.45 -17.55 15.89
C HIS A 78 -7.85 -18.14 14.60
N PRO A 79 -7.63 -19.47 14.54
CA PRO A 79 -7.01 -20.12 13.37
C PRO A 79 -7.68 -19.78 12.02
N LYS A 80 -9.01 -19.65 12.01
CA LYS A 80 -9.78 -19.30 10.80
C LYS A 80 -9.46 -17.90 10.28
N GLU A 81 -9.13 -16.97 11.15
CA GLU A 81 -8.76 -15.60 10.80
C GLU A 81 -7.34 -15.56 10.22
N GLY A 82 -6.43 -16.35 10.79
CA GLY A 82 -5.10 -16.59 10.25
C GLY A 82 -5.12 -17.21 8.85
N ASP A 83 -5.92 -18.26 8.64
CA ASP A 83 -6.08 -18.90 7.32
C ASP A 83 -6.64 -17.94 6.27
N ARG A 84 -7.62 -17.12 6.66
CA ARG A 84 -8.16 -16.05 5.79
C ARG A 84 -7.09 -15.03 5.44
N LEU A 85 -6.35 -14.53 6.44
CA LEU A 85 -5.28 -13.54 6.24
C LEU A 85 -4.21 -14.08 5.29
N ALA A 86 -3.78 -15.33 5.47
CA ALA A 86 -2.81 -15.99 4.61
C ALA A 86 -3.33 -16.14 3.17
N ARG A 87 -4.60 -16.53 3.00
CA ARG A 87 -5.25 -16.62 1.67
C ARG A 87 -5.29 -15.25 0.98
N GLU A 88 -5.72 -14.21 1.69
CA GLU A 88 -5.83 -12.86 1.14
C GLU A 88 -4.44 -12.28 0.81
N ALA A 89 -3.44 -12.50 1.66
CA ALA A 89 -2.05 -12.14 1.38
C ALA A 89 -1.52 -12.86 0.13
N GLY A 90 -1.78 -14.17 0.00
CA GLY A 90 -1.38 -14.96 -1.17
C GLY A 90 -2.05 -14.49 -2.45
N LEU A 91 -3.33 -14.13 -2.39
CA LEU A 91 -4.06 -13.55 -3.53
C LEU A 91 -3.47 -12.21 -3.95
N LEU A 92 -3.17 -11.32 -2.98
CA LEU A 92 -2.56 -10.02 -3.26
C LEU A 92 -1.19 -10.19 -3.92
N GLN A 93 -0.36 -11.08 -3.38
CA GLN A 93 0.97 -11.40 -3.93
C GLN A 93 0.87 -11.96 -5.34
N GLN A 94 -0.06 -12.89 -5.59
CA GLN A 94 -0.25 -13.47 -6.92
C GLN A 94 -0.72 -12.42 -7.93
N ARG A 95 -1.67 -11.56 -7.54
CA ARG A 95 -2.26 -10.55 -8.44
C ARG A 95 -1.31 -9.39 -8.74
N TRP A 96 -0.50 -8.98 -7.76
CA TRP A 96 0.29 -7.74 -7.82
C TRP A 96 1.80 -7.92 -7.63
N ALA A 97 2.32 -9.13 -7.86
CA ALA A 97 3.75 -9.43 -7.71
C ALA A 97 4.66 -8.37 -8.36
N ASP A 98 4.36 -7.98 -9.60
CA ASP A 98 5.15 -7.02 -10.36
C ASP A 98 5.06 -5.60 -9.79
N SER A 99 3.92 -5.23 -9.21
CA SER A 99 3.67 -3.88 -8.67
C SER A 99 4.44 -3.62 -7.36
N PHE A 100 4.82 -4.65 -6.61
CA PHE A 100 5.59 -4.47 -5.36
C PHE A 100 7.06 -4.13 -5.59
N ALA A 101 7.61 -4.49 -6.75
CA ALA A 101 8.96 -4.11 -7.13
C ALA A 101 9.07 -2.61 -7.45
N ASP A 102 7.97 -1.98 -7.86
CA ASP A 102 7.88 -0.58 -8.29
C ASP A 102 6.94 0.24 -7.39
N ASP A 103 7.35 0.43 -6.12
CA ASP A 103 6.71 1.40 -5.24
C ASP A 103 7.24 2.82 -5.54
N PRO A 104 6.43 3.70 -6.15
CA PRO A 104 6.85 5.05 -6.55
C PRO A 104 7.11 5.96 -5.34
N ALA A 105 6.67 5.55 -4.16
CA ALA A 105 6.78 6.29 -2.93
C ALA A 105 7.85 5.72 -1.99
N TYR A 106 8.53 4.63 -2.34
CA TYR A 106 9.60 4.06 -1.53
C TYR A 106 10.92 4.04 -2.30
N SER A 107 11.93 4.73 -1.76
CA SER A 107 13.21 4.86 -2.45
C SER A 107 13.87 3.47 -2.62
N PRO A 108 14.40 3.15 -3.82
CA PRO A 108 15.09 1.88 -4.05
C PRO A 108 16.39 1.73 -3.25
N ASN A 109 16.87 2.82 -2.66
CA ASN A 109 18.06 2.83 -1.79
C ASN A 109 17.74 2.50 -0.33
N LEU A 110 16.47 2.25 0.03
CA LEU A 110 16.04 1.97 1.39
C LEU A 110 15.70 0.50 1.60
N THR A 111 16.00 -0.01 2.79
CA THR A 111 15.73 -1.40 3.19
C THR A 111 14.23 -1.69 3.29
N TRP A 112 13.85 -2.95 3.09
CA TRP A 112 12.50 -3.47 3.34
C TRP A 112 12.39 -4.21 4.68
N GLU A 113 13.51 -4.42 5.37
CA GLU A 113 13.56 -5.22 6.60
C GLU A 113 12.99 -4.47 7.81
N ASP A 114 12.97 -3.14 7.75
CA ASP A 114 12.59 -2.27 8.83
C ASP A 114 11.91 -0.98 8.34
N THR A 115 11.09 -0.38 9.21
CA THR A 115 10.18 0.73 8.88
C THR A 115 10.77 2.12 9.17
N ASN A 116 12.06 2.17 9.51
CA ASN A 116 12.78 3.39 9.92
C ASN A 116 13.38 4.17 8.74
N PHE A 117 13.18 3.73 7.49
CA PHE A 117 13.78 4.31 6.27
C PHE A 117 15.33 4.29 6.28
N SER A 118 15.93 3.23 6.83
CA SER A 118 17.38 3.00 6.74
C SER A 118 17.83 2.66 5.32
N LEU A 119 19.12 2.93 5.04
CA LEU A 119 19.73 2.56 3.77
C LEU A 119 19.79 1.04 3.62
N SER A 120 19.58 0.55 2.41
CA SER A 120 19.76 -0.87 2.06
C SER A 120 21.23 -1.15 1.79
N ASP A 121 21.74 -2.27 2.30
CA ASP A 121 23.04 -2.82 1.88
C ASP A 121 23.02 -3.31 0.43
N ASN A 122 21.83 -3.64 -0.09
CA ASN A 122 21.58 -4.05 -1.47
C ASN A 122 20.49 -3.15 -2.10
N PRO A 123 20.83 -1.95 -2.60
CA PRO A 123 19.88 -1.08 -3.27
C PRO A 123 19.22 -1.76 -4.47
N ARG A 124 17.90 -1.55 -4.65
CA ARG A 124 17.11 -2.08 -5.77
C ARG A 124 17.28 -1.27 -7.07
N THR A 125 18.37 -0.54 -7.19
CA THR A 125 18.68 0.28 -8.36
C THR A 125 20.17 0.18 -8.64
N THR A 126 20.55 0.17 -9.91
CA THR A 126 21.96 0.23 -10.27
C THR A 126 22.42 1.68 -10.13
N PRO A 127 23.46 1.96 -9.32
CA PRO A 127 23.96 3.31 -9.19
C PRO A 127 24.39 3.86 -10.56
N PRO A 128 24.06 5.12 -10.89
CA PRO A 128 24.32 5.68 -12.22
C PRO A 128 25.81 5.80 -12.57
N TRP A 129 26.70 5.71 -11.58
CA TRP A 129 28.15 5.66 -11.77
C TRP A 129 28.70 4.24 -12.00
N ARG A 130 27.88 3.20 -11.87
CA ARG A 130 28.22 1.80 -12.15
C ARG A 130 27.71 1.32 -13.51
N THR A 131 26.88 2.10 -14.19
CA THR A 131 26.46 1.82 -15.56
C THR A 131 27.65 2.07 -16.50
N VAL A 132 28.26 0.98 -16.98
CA VAL A 132 29.28 1.03 -18.03
C VAL A 132 28.63 1.62 -19.29
N ARG A 133 29.25 2.64 -19.87
CA ARG A 133 28.81 3.25 -21.14
C ARG A 133 29.04 2.32 -22.32
#